data_AF-A0A2E8H6X9-F1
#
_entry.id   AF-A0A2E8H6X9-F1
#
_cell.length_a   1.000
_cell.length_b   1.000
_cell.length_c   1.000
_cell.angle_alpha   90.00
_cell.angle_beta   90.00
_cell.angle_gamma   90.00
#
_symmetry.space_group_name_H-M   'P 1'
#
loop_
_entity.id
_entity.type
_entity.pdbx_description
1 polymer ?
#
loop_
_entity_poly.entity_id
_entity_poly.type
_entity_poly.pdbx_seq_one_letter_code
_entity_poly.pdbx_strand_id
1 'polypeptide(L)'
;MRILSALLIPVTAMALLSCQPETEPPAPSVKDPGPLTYNRDIAPIVHERCSPCHRPGQAGPFDLLTYADVEDRAKQIVKVTGSRYMPPWPPDAGYGDFVGDRNLPQDVIDAFAQWVKDGKLEGDPKDLPPAPKWTYGWQLGEPDILVELGEDYHLVADGLDVYRNFVLPIPWDGTGGKYVEAIEFRPQNNLVVHHAVIMLDESGRAAEHDRREAGLGFGSMDFGDVQGPSGHFLGWTAGKTPRRDPRLAWPLESGVDLVMQLHMLPSGKPEKVRSRVGLFMTDNPPTHQSALVRLSRKDLVIPPGEKSYYLEDRYVLPVDVEAISVYPHAHYLGTLISAYALLPDGSKKWLIRISENWDFAWQDEYRYAEPVFLPRGTELVAQFEFDNSSDNPANPNEPPITVYYGRGSMDEMADVMLQVVSDDVDDLDYLKRHHLEKWLEQETAGLETMLLADPEHAANHHSLAMCYVREGRVSEGISHLEESLRLQPDYAEAHINLGITLNSQRDPVRAIGHFRSALEIRPEYPDAHFNLGVALLMSGDEASARTHLVKAARLRPEMAAAIQSRAERMGLPGLVIDQ
;
A
#
# COMPACT_ATOMS: atom_id res chain seq x y z
N MET A 1 -19.50 -59.23 53.65
CA MET A 1 -18.50 -60.05 52.94
C MET A 1 -17.44 -59.09 52.41
N ARG A 2 -16.25 -59.01 53.03
CA ARG A 2 -15.00 -59.72 52.63
C ARG A 2 -14.66 -59.40 51.15
N ILE A 3 -13.55 -58.75 50.77
CA ILE A 3 -12.16 -58.78 51.29
C ILE A 3 -11.38 -57.58 50.71
N LEU A 4 -10.40 -57.09 51.49
CA LEU A 4 -9.30 -56.20 51.07
C LEU A 4 -8.47 -56.79 49.92
N SER A 5 -7.96 -55.95 49.03
CA SER A 5 -6.62 -56.16 48.47
C SER A 5 -5.99 -54.81 48.11
N ALA A 6 -4.91 -54.51 48.83
CA ALA A 6 -3.99 -53.42 48.55
C ALA A 6 -3.14 -53.76 47.32
N LEU A 7 -2.94 -52.80 46.44
CA LEU A 7 -1.79 -52.76 45.54
C LEU A 7 -1.04 -51.45 45.79
N LEU A 8 0.22 -51.58 46.20
CA LEU A 8 1.20 -50.50 46.26
C LEU A 8 1.39 -49.92 44.85
N ILE A 9 1.27 -48.60 44.73
CA ILE A 9 1.80 -47.84 43.60
C ILE A 9 3.08 -47.16 44.10
N PRO A 10 4.22 -47.28 43.42
CA PRO A 10 5.46 -46.69 43.86
C PRO A 10 5.36 -45.17 43.75
N VAL A 11 5.67 -44.47 44.84
CA VAL A 11 5.90 -43.03 44.83
C VAL A 11 7.22 -42.79 44.11
N THR A 12 7.17 -42.62 42.80
CA THR A 12 8.27 -42.01 42.05
C THR A 12 8.34 -40.55 42.46
N ALA A 13 9.43 -40.18 43.12
CA ALA A 13 9.80 -38.80 43.37
C ALA A 13 9.90 -38.09 42.01
N MET A 14 8.86 -37.33 41.66
CA MET A 14 8.86 -36.46 40.51
C MET A 14 9.78 -35.30 40.88
N ALA A 15 11.02 -35.37 40.38
CA ALA A 15 11.94 -34.25 40.44
C ALA A 15 11.24 -33.06 39.80
N LEU A 16 11.05 -32.01 40.59
CA LEU A 16 10.67 -30.69 40.11
C LEU A 16 11.77 -30.22 39.16
N LEU A 17 11.63 -30.54 37.87
CA LEU A 17 12.28 -29.76 36.83
C LEU A 17 11.59 -28.40 36.85
N SER A 18 12.21 -27.45 37.55
CA SER A 18 12.00 -26.05 37.25
C SER A 18 12.24 -25.85 35.76
N CYS A 19 11.20 -25.50 35.00
CA CYS A 19 11.38 -24.83 33.73
C CYS A 19 12.17 -23.56 34.02
N GLN A 20 13.49 -23.63 33.83
CA GLN A 20 14.26 -22.42 33.63
C GLN A 20 13.81 -21.85 32.29
N PRO A 21 13.54 -20.54 32.19
CA PRO A 21 13.39 -19.92 30.89
C PRO A 21 14.65 -20.25 30.09
N GLU A 22 14.47 -20.69 28.84
CA GLU A 22 15.57 -20.74 27.89
C GLU A 22 16.15 -19.32 27.84
N THR A 23 17.29 -19.15 28.49
CA THR A 23 18.07 -17.93 28.39
C THR A 23 18.44 -17.78 26.94
N GLU A 24 18.06 -16.67 26.32
CA GLU A 24 18.67 -16.20 25.07
C GLU A 24 20.18 -16.45 25.12
N PRO A 25 20.81 -16.82 23.99
CA PRO A 25 22.25 -16.76 23.92
C PRO A 25 22.67 -15.35 24.37
N PRO A 26 23.63 -15.21 25.29
CA PRO A 26 24.06 -13.88 25.70
C PRO A 26 24.43 -13.08 24.46
N ALA A 27 23.91 -11.85 24.36
CA ALA A 27 24.37 -10.88 23.38
C ALA A 27 25.91 -10.93 23.33
N PRO A 28 26.52 -10.98 22.14
CA PRO A 28 27.96 -11.19 22.03
C PRO A 28 28.70 -10.08 22.78
N SER A 29 29.15 -10.40 24.00
CA SER A 29 30.00 -9.50 24.77
C SER A 29 31.39 -9.58 24.17
N VAL A 30 31.90 -8.46 23.66
CA VAL A 30 33.28 -8.36 23.17
C VAL A 30 34.23 -8.54 24.37
N LYS A 31 34.68 -9.78 24.60
CA LYS A 31 35.88 -10.06 25.40
C LYS A 31 37.07 -9.71 24.51
N ASP A 32 37.84 -8.71 24.93
CA ASP A 32 39.05 -8.13 24.28
C ASP A 32 39.74 -9.10 23.28
N PRO A 33 39.45 -9.02 21.95
CA PRO A 33 39.68 -10.13 21.01
C PRO A 33 40.85 -9.94 20.05
N GLY A 34 41.87 -9.14 20.41
CA GLY A 34 42.92 -8.75 19.47
C GLY A 34 42.39 -7.85 18.33
N PRO A 35 43.17 -7.59 17.27
CA PRO A 35 42.72 -6.74 16.17
C PRO A 35 41.52 -7.37 15.45
N LEU A 36 40.61 -6.53 14.95
CA LEU A 36 39.45 -6.99 14.19
C LEU A 36 39.89 -7.65 12.88
N THR A 37 39.20 -8.70 12.48
CA THR A 37 39.46 -9.41 11.21
C THR A 37 38.19 -9.55 10.39
N TYR A 38 38.35 -9.66 9.08
CA TYR A 38 37.21 -9.81 8.18
C TYR A 38 36.43 -11.08 8.48
N ASN A 39 37.10 -12.23 8.45
CA ASN A 39 36.47 -13.54 8.58
C ASN A 39 35.63 -13.67 9.85
N ARG A 40 36.17 -13.21 11.00
CA ARG A 40 35.52 -13.33 12.30
C ARG A 40 34.48 -12.24 12.55
N ASP A 41 34.84 -10.98 12.28
CA ASP A 41 34.10 -9.83 12.82
C ASP A 41 33.29 -9.07 11.77
N ILE A 42 33.75 -9.01 10.51
CA ILE A 42 33.13 -8.17 9.47
C ILE A 42 32.27 -8.99 8.51
N ALA A 43 32.71 -10.18 8.12
CA ALA A 43 32.00 -11.05 7.18
C ALA A 43 30.58 -11.39 7.65
N PRO A 44 30.32 -11.73 8.93
CA PRO A 44 28.96 -11.98 9.40
C PRO A 44 28.04 -10.76 9.20
N ILE A 45 28.55 -9.57 9.51
CA ILE A 45 27.81 -8.30 9.38
C ILE A 45 27.50 -8.01 7.91
N VAL A 46 28.51 -8.11 7.03
CA VAL A 46 28.34 -7.87 5.59
C VAL A 46 27.36 -8.86 4.98
N HIS A 47 27.50 -10.16 5.31
CA HIS A 47 26.66 -11.23 4.78
C HIS A 47 25.18 -11.06 5.16
N GLU A 48 24.92 -10.61 6.38
CA GLU A 48 23.56 -10.39 6.89
C GLU A 48 22.95 -9.06 6.39
N ARG A 49 23.73 -7.96 6.41
CA ARG A 49 23.19 -6.60 6.26
C ARG A 49 23.44 -5.96 4.89
N CYS A 50 24.44 -6.43 4.15
CA CYS A 50 24.84 -5.79 2.89
C CYS A 50 24.65 -6.73 1.68
N SER A 51 25.07 -7.98 1.79
CA SER A 51 24.98 -8.97 0.71
C SER A 51 23.56 -9.29 0.21
N PRO A 52 22.46 -9.08 0.95
CA PRO A 52 21.12 -9.23 0.37
C PRO A 52 20.88 -8.34 -0.86
N CYS A 53 21.41 -7.12 -0.83
CA CYS A 53 21.31 -6.16 -1.93
C CYS A 53 22.56 -6.14 -2.82
N HIS A 54 23.74 -6.35 -2.24
CA HIS A 54 25.04 -6.32 -2.94
C HIS A 54 25.50 -7.71 -3.37
N ARG A 55 24.77 -8.27 -4.35
CA ARG A 55 25.08 -9.56 -4.99
C ARG A 55 24.58 -9.56 -6.44
N PRO A 56 25.03 -10.51 -7.29
CA PRO A 56 24.67 -10.52 -8.71
C PRO A 56 23.16 -10.49 -8.95
N GLY A 57 22.73 -9.54 -9.78
CA GLY A 57 21.35 -9.38 -10.21
C GLY A 57 20.40 -8.76 -9.18
N GLN A 58 20.91 -8.18 -8.09
CA GLN A 58 20.13 -7.39 -7.12
C GLN A 58 20.38 -5.88 -7.30
N ALA A 59 19.76 -5.05 -6.46
CA ALA A 59 19.77 -3.59 -6.58
C ALA A 59 21.16 -2.96 -6.35
N GLY A 60 22.06 -3.62 -5.62
CA GLY A 60 23.41 -3.13 -5.38
C GLY A 60 24.25 -3.12 -6.66
N PRO A 61 24.94 -2.01 -6.99
CA PRO A 61 25.69 -1.90 -8.25
C PRO A 61 27.01 -2.70 -8.27
N PHE A 62 27.33 -3.38 -7.17
CA PHE A 62 28.52 -4.21 -7.00
C PHE A 62 28.26 -5.26 -5.92
N ASP A 63 29.09 -6.29 -5.91
CA ASP A 63 29.01 -7.39 -4.96
C ASP A 63 29.73 -7.06 -3.65
N LEU A 64 29.25 -7.64 -2.55
CA LEU A 64 29.91 -7.65 -1.23
C LEU A 64 29.81 -9.08 -0.66
N LEU A 65 30.42 -10.05 -1.34
CA LEU A 65 30.30 -11.48 -0.99
C LEU A 65 31.60 -12.05 -0.40
N THR A 66 32.74 -11.49 -0.80
CA THR A 66 34.08 -11.97 -0.44
C THR A 66 34.88 -10.90 0.29
N TYR A 67 36.00 -11.31 0.90
CA TYR A 67 36.97 -10.39 1.50
C TYR A 67 37.43 -9.33 0.48
N ALA A 68 37.79 -9.74 -0.74
CA ALA A 68 38.29 -8.83 -1.76
C ALA A 68 37.26 -7.75 -2.14
N ASP A 69 35.98 -8.11 -2.22
CA ASP A 69 34.90 -7.17 -2.54
C ASP A 69 34.80 -6.06 -1.48
N VAL A 70 34.86 -6.47 -0.21
CA VAL A 70 34.70 -5.60 0.96
C VAL A 70 35.97 -4.77 1.19
N GLU A 71 37.15 -5.35 1.00
CA GLU A 71 38.46 -4.72 1.16
C GLU A 71 38.67 -3.56 0.18
N ASP A 72 38.26 -3.75 -1.08
CA ASP A 72 38.31 -2.73 -2.15
C ASP A 72 37.42 -1.53 -1.83
N ARG A 73 36.28 -1.77 -1.14
CA ARG A 73 35.27 -0.76 -0.80
C ARG A 73 35.31 -0.28 0.64
N ALA A 74 36.24 -0.75 1.46
CA ALA A 74 36.18 -0.59 2.90
C ALA A 74 36.07 0.88 3.36
N LYS A 75 36.78 1.80 2.68
CA LYS A 75 36.69 3.25 2.97
C LYS A 75 35.33 3.84 2.60
N GLN A 76 34.74 3.38 1.51
CA GLN A 76 33.39 3.79 1.10
C GLN A 76 32.36 3.27 2.10
N ILE A 77 32.47 1.99 2.50
CA ILE A 77 31.62 1.38 3.52
C ILE A 77 31.66 2.22 4.81
N VAL A 78 32.84 2.51 5.36
CA VAL A 78 32.99 3.36 6.56
C VAL A 78 32.37 4.75 6.37
N LYS A 79 32.53 5.35 5.19
CA LYS A 79 31.95 6.67 4.91
C LYS A 79 30.42 6.62 4.93
N VAL A 80 29.82 5.70 4.18
CA VAL A 80 28.36 5.66 4.01
C VAL A 80 27.65 5.11 5.24
N THR A 81 28.27 4.20 5.99
CA THR A 81 27.72 3.73 7.27
C THR A 81 27.85 4.81 8.35
N GLY A 82 29.00 5.48 8.43
CA GLY A 82 29.26 6.55 9.40
C GLY A 82 28.39 7.79 9.18
N SER A 83 28.07 8.14 7.94
CA SER A 83 27.15 9.24 7.63
C SER A 83 25.67 8.84 7.68
N ARG A 84 25.36 7.58 8.03
CA ARG A 84 24.00 7.01 7.95
C ARG A 84 23.34 7.23 6.58
N TYR A 85 24.11 7.11 5.51
CA TYR A 85 23.59 7.11 4.16
C TYR A 85 23.17 5.70 3.72
N MET A 86 23.94 4.66 4.11
CA MET A 86 23.62 3.26 3.81
C MET A 86 24.10 2.31 4.92
N PRO A 87 23.41 1.19 5.18
CA PRO A 87 22.16 0.72 4.54
C PRO A 87 20.98 1.67 4.80
N PRO A 88 19.88 1.66 4.02
CA PRO A 88 18.72 2.52 4.31
C PRO A 88 18.23 2.27 5.75
N TRP A 89 18.28 3.31 6.58
CA TRP A 89 18.08 3.25 8.03
C TRP A 89 16.65 3.44 8.55
N PRO A 90 15.63 3.85 7.78
CA PRO A 90 14.31 3.96 8.38
C PRO A 90 13.77 2.57 8.74
N PRO A 91 13.07 2.45 9.88
CA PRO A 91 12.75 3.50 10.84
C PRO A 91 13.81 3.67 11.93
N ASP A 92 13.72 4.75 12.71
CA ASP A 92 14.60 5.01 13.85
C ASP A 92 14.60 3.85 14.85
N ALA A 93 15.79 3.44 15.30
CA ALA A 93 15.94 2.41 16.32
C ALA A 93 15.24 2.79 17.63
N GLY A 94 14.49 1.83 18.21
CA GLY A 94 13.77 2.00 19.47
C GLY A 94 12.35 2.60 19.36
N TYR A 95 11.85 2.80 18.14
CA TYR A 95 10.50 3.33 17.86
C TYR A 95 9.55 2.28 17.26
N GLY A 96 9.87 1.01 17.49
CA GLY A 96 9.14 -0.16 17.00
C GLY A 96 10.12 -1.29 16.72
N ASP A 97 9.66 -2.53 16.84
CA ASP A 97 10.46 -3.73 16.53
C ASP A 97 9.94 -4.34 15.23
N PHE A 98 10.78 -4.37 14.19
CA PHE A 98 10.36 -4.74 12.85
C PHE A 98 11.12 -5.93 12.29
N VAL A 99 10.42 -6.77 11.52
CA VAL A 99 11.03 -7.87 10.79
C VAL A 99 11.94 -7.29 9.71
N GLY A 100 13.21 -7.70 9.72
CA GLY A 100 14.18 -7.28 8.72
C GLY A 100 14.70 -5.86 8.93
N ASP A 101 14.67 -5.35 10.16
CA ASP A 101 15.32 -4.08 10.54
C ASP A 101 16.74 -4.02 9.98
N ARG A 102 17.02 -2.95 9.23
CA ARG A 102 18.27 -2.73 8.49
C ARG A 102 19.24 -1.82 9.25
N ASN A 103 18.84 -1.30 10.42
CA ASN A 103 19.71 -0.47 11.24
C ASN A 103 21.01 -1.19 11.60
N LEU A 104 22.11 -0.43 11.54
CA LEU A 104 23.39 -0.81 12.13
C LEU A 104 23.59 -0.06 13.47
N PRO A 105 23.74 -0.81 14.57
CA PRO A 105 24.20 -0.26 15.84
C PRO A 105 25.55 0.47 15.71
N GLN A 106 25.80 1.43 16.60
CA GLN A 106 27.00 2.28 16.52
C GLN A 106 28.30 1.48 16.67
N ASP A 107 28.31 0.46 17.52
CA ASP A 107 29.44 -0.46 17.69
C ASP A 107 29.76 -1.25 16.42
N VAL A 108 28.76 -1.61 15.61
CA VAL A 108 28.95 -2.21 14.29
C VAL A 108 29.61 -1.22 13.31
N ILE A 109 29.14 0.03 13.30
CA ILE A 109 29.74 1.10 12.47
C ILE A 109 31.20 1.32 12.88
N ASP A 110 31.46 1.38 14.19
CA ASP A 110 32.80 1.55 14.75
C ASP A 110 33.70 0.36 14.43
N ALA A 111 33.16 -0.86 14.39
CA ALA A 111 33.90 -2.06 14.00
C ALA A 111 34.43 -1.98 12.56
N PHE A 112 33.62 -1.51 11.60
CA PHE A 112 34.10 -1.26 10.23
C PHE A 112 35.24 -0.23 10.21
N ALA A 113 35.06 0.89 10.92
CA ALA A 113 36.06 1.96 10.98
C ALA A 113 37.37 1.47 11.61
N GLN A 114 37.27 0.69 12.67
CA GLN A 114 38.40 0.13 13.40
C GLN A 114 39.11 -0.96 12.58
N TRP A 115 38.39 -1.86 11.91
CA TRP A 115 38.98 -2.85 11.00
C TRP A 115 39.76 -2.19 9.84
N VAL A 116 39.22 -1.11 9.27
CA VAL A 116 39.93 -0.32 8.24
C VAL A 116 41.20 0.32 8.80
N LYS A 117 41.13 0.88 10.01
CA LYS A 117 42.27 1.48 10.71
C LYS A 117 43.36 0.46 11.04
N ASP A 118 42.98 -0.77 11.37
CA ASP A 118 43.89 -1.88 11.69
C ASP A 118 44.50 -2.56 10.46
N GLY A 119 44.27 -2.02 9.26
CA GLY A 119 44.89 -2.49 8.02
C GLY A 119 44.07 -3.54 7.27
N LYS A 120 42.77 -3.65 7.55
CA LYS A 120 41.82 -4.53 6.84
C LYS A 120 42.22 -6.01 6.91
N LEU A 121 42.59 -6.50 8.09
CA LEU A 121 43.07 -7.89 8.26
C LEU A 121 42.01 -8.90 7.83
N GLU A 122 42.38 -9.90 7.02
CA GLU A 122 41.43 -10.94 6.56
C GLU A 122 41.05 -11.92 7.69
N GLY A 123 42.02 -12.37 8.49
CA GLY A 123 41.82 -13.33 9.59
C GLY A 123 42.03 -14.79 9.19
N ASP A 124 41.80 -15.72 10.13
CA ASP A 124 41.91 -17.17 9.85
C ASP A 124 40.75 -17.61 8.94
N PRO A 125 41.00 -18.31 7.82
CA PRO A 125 39.94 -18.84 6.96
C PRO A 125 38.91 -19.73 7.66
N LYS A 126 39.24 -20.31 8.82
CA LYS A 126 38.31 -21.12 9.62
C LYS A 126 37.23 -20.31 10.32
N ASP A 127 37.48 -19.02 10.54
CA ASP A 127 36.53 -18.12 11.18
C ASP A 127 35.51 -17.56 10.18
N LEU A 128 35.73 -17.75 8.88
CA LEU A 128 34.84 -17.25 7.83
C LEU A 128 33.48 -17.96 7.93
N PRO A 129 32.37 -17.23 8.12
CA PRO A 129 31.06 -17.84 8.14
C PRO A 129 30.75 -18.52 6.78
N PRO A 130 29.88 -19.56 6.78
CA PRO A 130 29.39 -20.14 5.55
C PRO A 130 28.79 -19.06 4.65
N ALA A 131 29.13 -19.09 3.36
CA ALA A 131 28.56 -18.16 2.40
C ALA A 131 27.02 -18.19 2.45
N PRO A 132 26.35 -17.02 2.42
CA PRO A 132 24.90 -16.94 2.39
C PRO A 132 24.32 -17.80 1.26
N LYS A 133 23.27 -18.54 1.60
CA LYS A 133 22.50 -19.31 0.61
C LYS A 133 21.34 -18.49 0.12
N TRP A 134 21.23 -18.38 -1.20
CA TRP A 134 20.18 -17.60 -1.84
C TRP A 134 19.27 -18.51 -2.66
N THR A 135 17.97 -18.30 -2.52
CA THR A 135 16.99 -18.86 -3.46
C THR A 135 16.98 -17.99 -4.70
N TYR A 136 17.48 -18.53 -5.81
CA TYR A 136 17.34 -17.91 -7.12
C TYR A 136 15.97 -18.28 -7.69
N GLY A 137 15.26 -17.32 -8.27
CA GLY A 137 13.93 -17.56 -8.78
C GLY A 137 12.87 -17.02 -7.83
N TRP A 138 11.83 -17.82 -7.61
CA TRP A 138 10.75 -17.53 -6.68
C TRP A 138 11.13 -17.99 -5.27
N GLN A 139 11.12 -17.06 -4.31
CA GLN A 139 11.53 -17.35 -2.93
C GLN A 139 10.51 -18.22 -2.19
N LEU A 140 9.23 -18.09 -2.54
CA LEU A 140 8.14 -18.89 -1.94
C LEU A 140 7.86 -20.23 -2.67
N GLY A 141 8.72 -20.63 -3.62
CA GLY A 141 8.46 -21.72 -4.56
C GLY A 141 7.77 -21.23 -5.84
N GLU A 142 7.51 -22.11 -6.81
CA GLU A 142 6.79 -21.72 -8.03
C GLU A 142 5.37 -21.23 -7.69
N PRO A 143 4.90 -20.12 -8.29
CA PRO A 143 3.57 -19.59 -8.05
C PRO A 143 2.50 -20.44 -8.74
N ASP A 144 1.30 -20.46 -8.16
CA ASP A 144 0.14 -21.13 -8.74
C ASP A 144 -0.41 -20.35 -9.94
N ILE A 145 -0.34 -19.01 -9.88
CA ILE A 145 -0.74 -18.11 -10.97
C ILE A 145 0.40 -17.13 -11.24
N LEU A 146 0.76 -16.98 -12.51
CA LEU A 146 1.74 -16.00 -12.97
C LEU A 146 1.05 -14.90 -13.77
N VAL A 147 1.21 -13.66 -13.30
CA VAL A 147 0.77 -12.44 -14.00
C VAL A 147 2.03 -11.71 -14.47
N GLU A 148 2.18 -11.49 -15.78
CA GLU A 148 3.40 -10.90 -16.36
C GLU A 148 3.05 -9.94 -17.50
N LEU A 149 3.88 -8.90 -17.65
CA LEU A 149 3.83 -8.03 -18.83
C LEU A 149 4.11 -8.82 -20.12
N GLY A 150 3.15 -8.79 -21.05
CA GLY A 150 3.24 -9.52 -22.32
C GLY A 150 4.36 -9.00 -23.24
N GLU A 151 4.69 -7.72 -23.14
CA GLU A 151 5.71 -7.02 -23.94
C GLU A 151 6.57 -6.07 -23.10
N ASP A 152 7.72 -5.67 -23.64
CA ASP A 152 8.68 -4.81 -22.96
C ASP A 152 8.18 -3.36 -22.91
N TYR A 153 8.01 -2.81 -21.71
CA TYR A 153 7.93 -1.37 -21.53
C TYR A 153 9.32 -0.75 -21.70
N HIS A 154 9.42 0.32 -22.47
CA HIS A 154 10.69 1.00 -22.76
C HIS A 154 10.79 2.28 -21.93
N LEU A 155 11.58 2.22 -20.85
CA LEU A 155 11.88 3.38 -20.03
C LEU A 155 12.89 4.28 -20.74
N VAL A 156 12.64 5.59 -20.70
CA VAL A 156 13.54 6.61 -21.27
C VAL A 156 14.84 6.72 -20.47
N ALA A 157 15.87 7.27 -21.11
CA ALA A 157 17.22 7.36 -20.54
C ALA A 157 17.33 8.32 -19.36
N ASP A 158 16.70 9.48 -19.49
CA ASP A 158 16.83 10.62 -18.61
C ASP A 158 15.45 11.20 -18.33
N GLY A 159 15.32 11.95 -17.24
CA GLY A 159 14.08 12.61 -16.85
C GLY A 159 13.83 12.45 -15.36
N LEU A 160 12.64 12.88 -14.95
CA LEU A 160 12.11 12.58 -13.62
C LEU A 160 11.71 11.11 -13.54
N ASP A 161 11.47 10.67 -12.31
CA ASP A 161 10.89 9.38 -11.98
C ASP A 161 9.61 9.11 -12.79
N VAL A 162 9.47 7.87 -13.25
CA VAL A 162 8.33 7.43 -14.06
C VAL A 162 7.44 6.52 -13.23
N TYR A 163 6.19 6.94 -13.02
CA TYR A 163 5.12 6.11 -12.47
C TYR A 163 4.23 5.60 -13.60
N ARG A 164 4.07 4.28 -13.68
CA ARG A 164 3.29 3.62 -14.74
C ARG A 164 2.42 2.51 -14.16
N ASN A 165 1.13 2.55 -14.45
CA ASN A 165 0.15 1.55 -14.02
C ASN A 165 -0.12 0.58 -15.17
N PHE A 166 0.23 -0.70 -15.00
CA PHE A 166 -0.04 -1.75 -15.99
C PHE A 166 -1.26 -2.54 -15.58
N VAL A 167 -2.28 -2.61 -16.45
CA VAL A 167 -3.51 -3.35 -16.20
C VAL A 167 -3.40 -4.72 -16.86
N LEU A 168 -3.43 -5.79 -16.06
CA LEU A 168 -3.09 -7.14 -16.47
C LEU A 168 -4.20 -8.11 -16.08
N PRO A 169 -4.81 -8.85 -17.03
CA PRO A 169 -5.79 -9.86 -16.69
C PRO A 169 -5.12 -10.98 -15.90
N ILE A 170 -5.75 -11.39 -14.81
CA ILE A 170 -5.29 -12.54 -14.03
C ILE A 170 -5.74 -13.82 -14.75
N PRO A 171 -4.81 -14.70 -15.19
CA PRO A 171 -5.16 -15.89 -15.96
C PRO A 171 -5.67 -17.02 -15.06
N TRP A 172 -6.79 -16.78 -14.37
CA TRP A 172 -7.42 -17.72 -13.45
C TRP A 172 -8.87 -17.96 -13.82
N ASP A 173 -9.23 -19.22 -14.02
CA ASP A 173 -10.56 -19.66 -14.49
C ASP A 173 -11.52 -20.01 -13.35
N GLY A 174 -11.14 -19.72 -12.10
CA GLY A 174 -11.90 -20.07 -10.91
C GLY A 174 -11.60 -21.48 -10.36
N THR A 175 -10.65 -22.22 -10.96
CA THR A 175 -10.28 -23.57 -10.52
C THR A 175 -8.92 -23.60 -9.83
N GLY A 176 -8.79 -24.38 -8.75
CA GLY A 176 -7.56 -24.51 -7.96
C GLY A 176 -7.30 -23.32 -7.03
N GLY A 177 -7.52 -23.53 -5.73
CA GLY A 177 -7.43 -22.47 -4.72
C GLY A 177 -8.57 -21.46 -4.80
N LYS A 178 -8.98 -20.89 -3.68
CA LYS A 178 -10.01 -19.82 -3.62
C LYS A 178 -9.50 -18.52 -3.04
N TYR A 179 -8.34 -18.59 -2.38
CA TYR A 179 -7.76 -17.48 -1.66
C TYR A 179 -6.29 -17.33 -2.06
N VAL A 180 -5.82 -16.09 -2.13
CA VAL A 180 -4.41 -15.76 -2.28
C VAL A 180 -3.82 -15.64 -0.87
N GLU A 181 -2.82 -16.45 -0.53
CA GLU A 181 -2.14 -16.43 0.78
C GLU A 181 -0.77 -15.71 0.74
N ALA A 182 -0.25 -15.45 -0.46
CA ALA A 182 0.95 -14.65 -0.67
C ALA A 182 1.02 -14.09 -2.09
N ILE A 183 1.79 -13.01 -2.22
CA ILE A 183 2.29 -12.51 -3.50
C ILE A 183 3.80 -12.41 -3.48
N GLU A 184 4.42 -12.60 -4.64
CA GLU A 184 5.82 -12.26 -4.86
C GLU A 184 5.93 -11.43 -6.14
N PHE A 185 6.50 -10.23 -6.03
CA PHE A 185 6.79 -9.37 -7.18
C PHE A 185 8.24 -9.54 -7.64
N ARG A 186 8.45 -9.52 -8.96
CA ARG A 186 9.78 -9.62 -9.57
C ARG A 186 9.89 -8.61 -10.71
N PRO A 187 10.75 -7.58 -10.60
CA PRO A 187 10.81 -6.50 -11.59
C PRO A 187 11.46 -6.87 -12.94
N GLN A 188 12.13 -8.03 -13.03
CA GLN A 188 13.05 -8.43 -14.12
C GLN A 188 14.24 -7.50 -14.36
N ASN A 189 14.07 -6.17 -14.24
CA ASN A 189 15.11 -5.16 -14.29
C ASN A 189 15.21 -4.44 -12.92
N ASN A 190 16.01 -5.02 -12.01
CA ASN A 190 16.27 -4.47 -10.67
C ASN A 190 17.06 -3.14 -10.67
N LEU A 191 17.56 -2.69 -11.83
CA LEU A 191 18.30 -1.42 -11.93
C LEU A 191 17.36 -0.22 -11.95
N VAL A 192 16.22 -0.34 -12.64
CA VAL A 192 15.32 0.80 -12.88
C VAL A 192 14.00 0.71 -12.15
N VAL A 193 13.51 -0.50 -11.85
CA VAL A 193 12.28 -0.62 -11.05
C VAL A 193 12.66 -0.43 -9.61
N HIS A 194 12.13 0.64 -9.05
CA HIS A 194 12.46 1.09 -7.73
C HIS A 194 11.43 0.56 -6.73
N HIS A 195 10.14 0.90 -6.91
CA HIS A 195 9.02 0.34 -6.16
C HIS A 195 7.98 -0.30 -7.09
N ALA A 196 7.17 -1.20 -6.54
CA ALA A 196 5.94 -1.66 -7.16
C ALA A 196 4.79 -1.69 -6.16
N VAL A 197 3.59 -1.36 -6.62
CA VAL A 197 2.35 -1.49 -5.85
C VAL A 197 1.36 -2.27 -6.69
N ILE A 198 0.74 -3.28 -6.09
CA ILE A 198 -0.19 -4.18 -6.73
C ILE A 198 -1.59 -3.91 -6.18
N MET A 199 -2.55 -3.67 -7.06
CA MET A 199 -3.95 -3.46 -6.73
C MET A 199 -4.84 -4.38 -7.58
N LEU A 200 -6.12 -4.50 -7.24
CA LEU A 200 -7.10 -5.28 -8.00
C LEU A 200 -8.21 -4.37 -8.54
N ASP A 201 -8.48 -4.47 -9.85
CA ASP A 201 -9.59 -3.77 -10.50
C ASP A 201 -10.74 -4.74 -10.76
N GLU A 202 -11.72 -4.71 -9.87
CA GLU A 202 -13.00 -5.44 -10.01
C GLU A 202 -14.00 -4.66 -10.89
N SER A 203 -13.76 -3.38 -11.14
CA SER A 203 -14.69 -2.48 -11.82
C SER A 203 -14.48 -2.40 -13.33
N GLY A 204 -13.28 -2.78 -13.80
CA GLY A 204 -12.83 -2.61 -15.18
C GLY A 204 -12.51 -1.17 -15.59
N ARG A 205 -12.51 -0.23 -14.63
CA ARG A 205 -12.23 1.21 -14.89
C ARG A 205 -10.77 1.46 -15.23
N ALA A 206 -9.84 0.75 -14.59
CA ALA A 206 -8.42 0.87 -14.92
C ALA A 206 -8.18 0.39 -16.35
N ALA A 207 -8.82 -0.70 -16.76
CA ALA A 207 -8.77 -1.18 -18.13
C ALA A 207 -9.39 -0.17 -19.13
N GLU A 208 -10.44 0.56 -18.74
CA GLU A 208 -10.98 1.65 -19.55
C GLU A 208 -10.01 2.81 -19.68
N HIS A 209 -9.34 3.20 -18.60
CA HIS A 209 -8.32 4.24 -18.61
C HIS A 209 -7.14 3.85 -19.50
N ASP A 210 -6.61 2.64 -19.32
CA ASP A 210 -5.51 2.10 -20.11
C ASP A 210 -5.81 2.19 -21.62
N ARG A 211 -7.04 1.83 -22.04
CA ARG A 211 -7.48 1.93 -23.45
C ARG A 211 -7.53 3.36 -24.02
N ARG A 212 -7.53 4.40 -23.17
CA ARG A 212 -7.55 5.81 -23.61
C ARG A 212 -6.15 6.36 -23.84
N GLU A 213 -5.13 5.78 -23.22
CA GLU A 213 -3.74 6.19 -23.40
C GLU A 213 -3.06 5.35 -24.50
N ALA A 214 -2.14 5.95 -25.24
CA ALA A 214 -1.33 5.22 -26.21
C ALA A 214 -0.14 4.56 -25.50
N GLY A 215 0.01 3.25 -25.67
CA GLY A 215 1.14 2.49 -25.14
C GLY A 215 0.71 1.48 -24.07
N LEU A 216 1.69 0.95 -23.34
CA LEU A 216 1.47 -0.02 -22.27
C LEU A 216 1.16 0.69 -20.95
N GLY A 217 -0.01 0.41 -20.37
CA GLY A 217 -0.41 1.04 -19.12
C GLY A 217 -0.75 2.52 -19.29
N PHE A 218 -1.07 3.16 -18.17
CA PHE A 218 -1.27 4.61 -18.09
C PHE A 218 -0.35 5.27 -17.05
N GLY A 219 0.04 6.52 -17.30
CA GLY A 219 0.97 7.26 -16.45
C GLY A 219 0.27 8.01 -15.31
N SER A 220 0.47 7.59 -14.06
CA SER A 220 0.00 8.30 -12.86
C SER A 220 0.53 7.63 -11.58
N MET A 221 0.62 8.38 -10.48
CA MET A 221 0.66 7.78 -9.15
C MET A 221 -0.73 7.42 -8.61
N ASP A 222 -1.78 8.03 -9.18
CA ASP A 222 -3.15 7.74 -8.80
C ASP A 222 -3.65 6.42 -9.44
N PHE A 223 -4.21 5.56 -8.60
CA PHE A 223 -4.83 4.31 -9.02
C PHE A 223 -6.29 4.49 -9.46
N GLY A 224 -6.85 5.70 -9.32
CA GLY A 224 -8.27 5.94 -9.51
C GLY A 224 -9.09 5.22 -8.44
N ASP A 225 -10.12 4.47 -8.84
CA ASP A 225 -11.02 3.76 -7.92
C ASP A 225 -10.54 2.35 -7.54
N VAL A 226 -9.37 1.94 -8.03
CA VAL A 226 -8.82 0.60 -7.77
C VAL A 226 -8.36 0.49 -6.32
N GLN A 227 -8.65 -0.64 -5.67
CA GLN A 227 -8.34 -0.87 -4.26
C GLN A 227 -7.42 -2.07 -4.08
N GLY A 228 -6.66 -2.07 -2.98
CA GLY A 228 -5.97 -3.26 -2.51
C GLY A 228 -6.98 -4.24 -1.89
N PRO A 229 -6.75 -5.56 -1.96
CA PRO A 229 -7.68 -6.53 -1.39
C PRO A 229 -7.70 -6.41 0.14
N SER A 230 -8.90 -6.38 0.73
CA SER A 230 -9.18 -6.69 2.15
C SER A 230 -8.23 -6.07 3.20
N GLY A 231 -7.74 -4.85 2.97
CA GLY A 231 -6.83 -4.16 3.91
C GLY A 231 -5.39 -4.67 3.89
N HIS A 232 -4.93 -5.21 2.76
CA HIS A 232 -3.55 -5.62 2.54
C HIS A 232 -2.70 -4.49 1.96
N PHE A 233 -1.46 -4.38 2.41
CA PHE A 233 -0.40 -3.68 1.70
C PHE A 233 0.26 -4.63 0.71
N LEU A 234 0.07 -4.38 -0.58
CA LEU A 234 0.70 -5.15 -1.65
C LEU A 234 1.80 -4.34 -2.34
N GLY A 235 2.71 -3.80 -1.54
CA GLY A 235 3.86 -3.04 -2.00
C GLY A 235 5.13 -3.89 -2.05
N TRP A 236 6.04 -3.56 -2.96
CA TRP A 236 7.38 -4.11 -3.07
C TRP A 236 8.41 -3.00 -3.21
N THR A 237 9.53 -3.18 -2.51
CA THR A 237 10.75 -2.39 -2.63
C THR A 237 11.96 -3.32 -2.70
N ALA A 238 13.08 -2.81 -3.20
CA ALA A 238 14.31 -3.57 -3.28
C ALA A 238 14.73 -4.13 -1.90
N GLY A 239 14.93 -5.44 -1.83
CA GLY A 239 15.31 -6.13 -0.59
C GLY A 239 14.14 -6.55 0.30
N LYS A 240 12.88 -6.30 -0.09
CA LYS A 240 11.70 -6.87 0.60
C LYS A 240 11.63 -8.38 0.39
N THR A 241 11.45 -9.14 1.48
CA THR A 241 11.30 -10.59 1.46
C THR A 241 9.82 -10.97 1.40
N PRO A 242 9.38 -11.80 0.44
CA PRO A 242 7.99 -12.26 0.38
C PRO A 242 7.68 -13.24 1.52
N ARG A 243 6.42 -13.30 1.94
CA ARG A 243 5.96 -14.09 3.08
C ARG A 243 4.61 -14.73 2.78
N ARG A 244 4.39 -15.94 3.30
CA ARG A 244 3.06 -16.59 3.34
C ARG A 244 2.41 -16.31 4.69
N ASP A 245 1.16 -15.84 4.67
CA ASP A 245 0.32 -15.80 5.87
C ASP A 245 -1.09 -16.32 5.52
N PRO A 246 -1.31 -17.65 5.58
CA PRO A 246 -2.60 -18.25 5.23
C PRO A 246 -3.75 -17.77 6.13
N ARG A 247 -3.46 -17.19 7.30
CA ARG A 247 -4.49 -16.65 8.18
C ARG A 247 -5.14 -15.40 7.60
N LEU A 248 -4.38 -14.63 6.82
CA LEU A 248 -4.79 -13.40 6.15
C LEU A 248 -5.07 -13.63 4.66
N ALA A 249 -5.28 -14.87 4.21
CA ALA A 249 -5.53 -15.11 2.80
C ALA A 249 -6.81 -14.37 2.34
N TRP A 250 -6.82 -13.76 1.15
CA TRP A 250 -7.98 -13.01 0.65
C TRP A 250 -8.61 -13.70 -0.56
N PRO A 251 -9.94 -13.59 -0.75
CA PRO A 251 -10.60 -14.22 -1.89
C PRO A 251 -10.10 -13.60 -3.21
N LEU A 252 -9.96 -14.43 -4.23
CA LEU A 252 -9.77 -13.98 -5.60
C LEU A 252 -11.04 -14.25 -6.39
N GLU A 253 -11.55 -13.23 -7.09
CA GLU A 253 -12.69 -13.38 -8.00
C GLU A 253 -12.21 -13.60 -9.44
N SER A 254 -12.98 -14.35 -10.22
CA SER A 254 -12.66 -14.59 -11.63
C SER A 254 -12.98 -13.36 -12.47
N GLY A 255 -12.13 -13.01 -13.42
CA GLY A 255 -12.35 -11.87 -14.33
C GLY A 255 -11.96 -10.52 -13.75
N VAL A 256 -11.22 -10.49 -12.64
CA VAL A 256 -10.60 -9.27 -12.10
C VAL A 256 -9.25 -9.01 -12.75
N ASP A 257 -8.92 -7.75 -12.98
CA ASP A 257 -7.60 -7.34 -13.47
C ASP A 257 -6.67 -7.00 -12.31
N LEU A 258 -5.39 -7.31 -12.46
CA LEU A 258 -4.32 -6.85 -11.59
C LEU A 258 -3.78 -5.53 -12.13
N VAL A 259 -3.74 -4.50 -11.29
CA VAL A 259 -3.10 -3.22 -11.62
C VAL A 259 -1.74 -3.17 -10.93
N MET A 260 -0.67 -3.25 -11.72
CA MET A 260 0.71 -3.21 -11.26
C MET A 260 1.27 -1.81 -11.53
N GLN A 261 1.37 -0.98 -10.51
CA GLN A 261 2.08 0.28 -10.62
C GLN A 261 3.57 0.05 -10.39
N LEU A 262 4.39 0.55 -11.31
CA LEU A 262 5.84 0.61 -11.15
C LEU A 262 6.28 2.06 -10.99
N HIS A 263 7.07 2.33 -9.96
CA HIS A 263 7.89 3.52 -9.84
C HIS A 263 9.27 3.18 -10.38
N MET A 264 9.72 3.92 -11.38
CA MET A 264 10.94 3.64 -12.11
C MET A 264 11.87 4.85 -12.15
N LEU A 265 13.16 4.61 -11.91
CA LEU A 265 14.21 5.63 -11.96
C LEU A 265 15.01 5.47 -13.26
N PRO A 266 15.08 6.49 -14.13
CA PRO A 266 15.92 6.45 -15.32
C PRO A 266 17.40 6.21 -14.97
N SER A 267 18.09 5.34 -15.72
CA SER A 267 19.48 4.93 -15.43
C SER A 267 20.55 5.74 -16.20
N GLY A 268 20.14 6.71 -17.01
CA GLY A 268 21.01 7.42 -17.96
C GLY A 268 21.11 6.75 -19.34
N LYS A 269 20.34 5.69 -19.59
CA LYS A 269 20.19 5.05 -20.91
C LYS A 269 18.80 4.40 -21.03
N PRO A 270 18.28 4.15 -22.24
CA PRO A 270 17.00 3.49 -22.39
C PRO A 270 17.04 2.07 -21.85
N GLU A 271 16.04 1.69 -21.07
CA GLU A 271 15.96 0.42 -20.37
C GLU A 271 14.67 -0.33 -20.68
N LYS A 272 14.74 -1.65 -20.67
CA LYS A 272 13.57 -2.51 -20.87
C LYS A 272 13.04 -2.98 -19.52
N VAL A 273 11.72 -2.93 -19.35
CA VAL A 273 11.02 -3.32 -18.14
C VAL A 273 9.95 -4.35 -18.47
N ARG A 274 9.99 -5.49 -17.78
CA ARG A 274 9.04 -6.60 -17.94
C ARG A 274 8.85 -7.31 -16.59
N SER A 275 8.15 -6.64 -15.70
CA SER A 275 7.89 -7.13 -14.34
C SER A 275 6.81 -8.22 -14.33
N ARG A 276 6.83 -9.03 -13.27
CA ARG A 276 5.87 -10.12 -13.05
C ARG A 276 5.51 -10.29 -11.59
N VAL A 277 4.30 -10.81 -11.35
CA VAL A 277 3.72 -11.09 -10.03
C VAL A 277 3.34 -12.57 -9.99
N GLY A 278 3.83 -13.29 -8.99
CA GLY A 278 3.37 -14.63 -8.66
C GLY A 278 2.32 -14.57 -7.56
N LEU A 279 1.17 -15.22 -7.78
CA LEU A 279 0.14 -15.41 -6.76
C LEU A 279 0.22 -16.85 -6.25
N PHE A 280 0.17 -16.99 -4.94
CA PHE A 280 0.20 -18.28 -4.25
C PHE A 280 -1.16 -18.55 -3.63
N MET A 281 -1.76 -19.66 -4.01
CA MET A 281 -3.16 -19.96 -3.77
C MET A 281 -3.34 -20.99 -2.64
N THR A 282 -4.48 -20.92 -1.98
CA THR A 282 -4.89 -21.88 -0.95
C THR A 282 -6.40 -22.12 -1.00
N ASP A 283 -6.82 -23.33 -0.62
CA ASP A 283 -8.24 -23.68 -0.44
C ASP A 283 -8.74 -23.34 0.98
N ASN A 284 -7.82 -23.05 1.91
CA ASN A 284 -8.18 -22.72 3.28
C ASN A 284 -8.68 -21.28 3.36
N PRO A 285 -9.88 -21.02 3.91
CA PRO A 285 -10.35 -19.67 4.12
C PRO A 285 -9.47 -18.92 5.14
N PRO A 286 -9.41 -17.57 5.07
CA PRO A 286 -8.77 -16.79 6.12
C PRO A 286 -9.36 -17.11 7.48
N THR A 287 -8.50 -17.13 8.48
CA THR A 287 -8.91 -17.26 9.89
C THR A 287 -8.94 -15.92 10.61
N HIS A 288 -8.35 -14.89 10.01
CA HIS A 288 -8.34 -13.52 10.50
C HIS A 288 -8.75 -12.58 9.36
N GLN A 289 -9.40 -11.48 9.70
CA GLN A 289 -9.62 -10.39 8.75
C GLN A 289 -8.71 -9.22 9.07
N SER A 290 -8.31 -8.49 8.03
CA SER A 290 -7.55 -7.24 8.18
C SER A 290 -8.34 -6.01 7.78
N ALA A 291 -7.96 -4.87 8.36
CA ALA A 291 -8.39 -3.54 7.97
C ALA A 291 -7.19 -2.59 7.96
N LEU A 292 -7.32 -1.50 7.20
CA LEU A 292 -6.39 -0.38 7.26
C LEU A 292 -7.00 0.72 8.14
N VAL A 293 -6.25 1.16 9.14
CA VAL A 293 -6.54 2.37 9.92
C VAL A 293 -5.56 3.43 9.45
N ARG A 294 -6.07 4.45 8.76
CA ARG A 294 -5.29 5.52 8.16
C ARG A 294 -5.38 6.81 8.98
N LEU A 295 -4.23 7.34 9.36
CA LEU A 295 -4.10 8.69 9.90
C LEU A 295 -3.51 9.58 8.83
N SER A 296 -4.25 10.62 8.45
CA SER A 296 -3.90 11.48 7.32
C SER A 296 -4.18 12.94 7.64
N ARG A 297 -3.40 13.83 7.02
CA ARG A 297 -3.73 15.26 6.94
C ARG A 297 -3.71 15.71 5.49
N LYS A 298 -4.89 15.79 4.88
CA LYS A 298 -5.03 16.18 3.47
C LYS A 298 -5.37 17.67 3.27
N ASP A 299 -5.50 18.41 4.35
CA ASP A 299 -5.66 19.87 4.37
C ASP A 299 -4.32 20.64 4.33
N LEU A 300 -3.22 19.96 3.99
CA LEU A 300 -1.87 20.54 4.05
C LEU A 300 -1.65 21.56 2.92
N VAL A 301 -1.12 22.72 3.30
CA VAL A 301 -0.68 23.78 2.39
C VAL A 301 0.61 24.38 2.94
N ILE A 302 1.75 23.99 2.38
CA ILE A 302 3.09 24.33 2.86
C ILE A 302 3.60 25.57 2.11
N PRO A 303 3.75 26.73 2.78
CA PRO A 303 4.23 27.95 2.13
C PRO A 303 5.68 27.82 1.63
N PRO A 304 6.09 28.58 0.59
CA PRO A 304 7.47 28.60 0.14
C PRO A 304 8.40 29.14 1.22
N GLY A 305 9.54 28.49 1.43
CA GLY A 305 10.52 28.92 2.42
C GLY A 305 10.24 28.47 3.86
N GLU A 306 9.11 27.79 4.10
CA GLU A 306 8.77 27.25 5.43
C GLU A 306 9.74 26.12 5.79
N LYS A 307 10.42 26.24 6.94
CA LYS A 307 11.46 25.29 7.36
C LYS A 307 10.92 24.15 8.22
N SER A 308 9.77 24.36 8.85
CA SER A 308 9.21 23.43 9.82
C SER A 308 7.69 23.55 9.80
N TYR A 309 7.07 22.96 8.78
CA TYR A 309 5.61 22.85 8.71
C TYR A 309 5.15 21.58 9.41
N TYR A 310 4.50 21.72 10.57
CA TYR A 310 4.10 20.59 11.41
C TYR A 310 2.60 20.29 11.30
N LEU A 311 2.25 19.01 11.19
CA LEU A 311 0.89 18.51 11.20
C LEU A 311 0.73 17.29 12.11
N GLU A 312 -0.49 17.08 12.60
CA GLU A 312 -0.82 15.93 13.42
C GLU A 312 -2.23 15.44 13.09
N ASP A 313 -2.42 14.12 13.11
CA ASP A 313 -3.73 13.48 13.04
C ASP A 313 -3.94 12.50 14.21
N ARG A 314 -5.20 12.30 14.60
CA ARG A 314 -5.60 11.48 15.74
C ARG A 314 -6.80 10.59 15.42
N TYR A 315 -6.83 9.40 16.00
CA TYR A 315 -7.97 8.49 15.91
C TYR A 315 -8.08 7.59 17.14
N VAL A 316 -9.27 7.51 17.74
CA VAL A 316 -9.54 6.62 18.88
C VAL A 316 -10.10 5.30 18.38
N LEU A 317 -9.46 4.19 18.74
CA LEU A 317 -9.87 2.85 18.34
C LEU A 317 -11.20 2.46 19.00
N PRO A 318 -12.25 2.12 18.22
CA PRO A 318 -13.56 1.75 18.75
C PRO A 318 -13.63 0.30 19.26
N VAL A 319 -12.63 -0.51 18.96
CA VAL A 319 -12.53 -1.95 19.26
C VAL A 319 -11.09 -2.34 19.62
N ASP A 320 -10.91 -3.53 20.16
CA ASP A 320 -9.58 -4.10 20.39
C ASP A 320 -9.03 -4.56 19.03
N VAL A 321 -7.74 -4.32 18.78
CA VAL A 321 -7.06 -4.78 17.57
C VAL A 321 -5.62 -5.19 17.85
N GLU A 322 -5.02 -5.95 16.94
CA GLU A 322 -3.58 -6.11 16.85
C GLU A 322 -3.07 -5.42 15.59
N ALA A 323 -2.15 -4.45 15.74
CA ALA A 323 -1.45 -3.88 14.60
C ALA A 323 -0.31 -4.80 14.17
N ILE A 324 -0.31 -5.17 12.90
CA ILE A 324 0.62 -6.17 12.35
C ILE A 324 1.64 -5.56 11.39
N SER A 325 1.30 -4.46 10.73
CA SER A 325 2.22 -3.68 9.89
C SER A 325 1.89 -2.17 9.96
N VAL A 326 2.85 -1.32 9.61
CA VAL A 326 2.68 0.13 9.46
C VAL A 326 3.35 0.63 8.17
N TYR A 327 2.69 1.56 7.47
CA TYR A 327 3.18 2.20 6.26
C TYR A 327 3.17 3.73 6.44
N PRO A 328 4.32 4.37 6.72
CA PRO A 328 4.46 5.82 6.71
C PRO A 328 4.68 6.32 5.28
N HIS A 329 4.08 7.46 4.92
CA HIS A 329 4.18 8.03 3.57
C HIS A 329 4.15 9.55 3.57
N ALA A 330 5.14 10.12 2.89
CA ALA A 330 5.26 11.50 2.47
C ALA A 330 6.01 11.55 1.13
N HIS A 331 6.12 12.71 0.52
CA HIS A 331 6.94 12.98 -0.66
C HIS A 331 8.24 13.67 -0.24
N TYR A 332 8.77 14.55 -1.09
CA TYR A 332 10.14 15.06 -0.98
C TYR A 332 10.38 16.01 0.19
N LEU A 333 9.35 16.67 0.72
CA LEU A 333 9.55 17.68 1.77
C LEU A 333 9.53 17.09 3.18
N GLY A 334 9.12 15.82 3.33
CA GLY A 334 9.02 15.17 4.64
C GLY A 334 10.36 15.13 5.38
N THR A 335 10.36 15.53 6.65
CA THR A 335 11.53 15.48 7.55
C THR A 335 11.26 14.66 8.82
N LEU A 336 9.99 14.51 9.18
CA LEU A 336 9.49 13.63 10.24
C LEU A 336 8.23 12.93 9.78
N ILE A 337 8.18 11.62 9.97
CA ILE A 337 6.93 10.86 10.01
C ILE A 337 6.96 9.94 11.23
N SER A 338 5.97 10.04 12.09
CA SER A 338 5.90 9.16 13.26
C SER A 338 4.48 8.80 13.63
N ALA A 339 4.32 7.66 14.29
CA ALA A 339 3.09 7.31 14.95
C ALA A 339 3.34 6.64 16.30
N TYR A 340 2.43 6.88 17.23
CA TYR A 340 2.38 6.22 18.53
C TYR A 340 0.94 6.04 19.00
N ALA A 341 0.76 5.09 19.91
CA ALA A 341 -0.48 4.82 20.61
C ALA A 341 -0.40 5.36 22.05
N LEU A 342 -1.44 6.09 22.47
CA LEU A 342 -1.71 6.41 23.86
C LEU A 342 -2.76 5.41 24.35
N LEU A 343 -2.32 4.49 25.21
CA LEU A 343 -3.16 3.40 25.72
C LEU A 343 -4.14 3.93 26.80
N PRO A 344 -5.26 3.24 27.05
CA PRO A 344 -6.24 3.64 28.08
C PRO A 344 -5.67 3.76 29.50
N ASP A 345 -4.55 3.09 29.79
CA ASP A 345 -3.83 3.20 31.06
C ASP A 345 -2.92 4.44 31.16
N GLY A 346 -2.84 5.24 30.09
CA GLY A 346 -2.02 6.44 29.98
C GLY A 346 -0.60 6.19 29.47
N SER A 347 -0.21 4.94 29.24
CA SER A 347 1.12 4.63 28.69
C SER A 347 1.20 4.95 27.19
N LYS A 348 2.41 5.29 26.73
CA LYS A 348 2.72 5.55 25.33
C LYS A 348 3.48 4.36 24.73
N LYS A 349 3.01 3.87 23.58
CA LYS A 349 3.68 2.84 22.79
C LYS A 349 4.03 3.39 21.41
N TRP A 350 5.30 3.38 21.04
CA TRP A 350 5.72 3.78 19.70
C TRP A 350 5.29 2.75 18.67
N LEU A 351 4.82 3.24 17.53
CA LEU A 351 4.40 2.42 16.39
C LEU A 351 5.37 2.57 15.22
N ILE A 352 5.89 3.76 14.98
CA ILE A 352 7.00 4.03 14.06
C ILE A 352 7.54 5.44 14.31
N ARG A 353 8.82 5.67 14.00
CA ARG A 353 9.37 7.01 13.81
C ARG A 353 10.43 6.98 12.73
N ILE A 354 10.37 7.92 11.80
CA ILE A 354 11.41 8.21 10.83
C ILE A 354 11.72 9.69 11.00
N SER A 355 12.90 9.99 11.52
CA SER A 355 13.36 11.38 11.68
C SER A 355 14.69 11.59 10.98
N GLU A 356 14.93 12.82 10.50
CA GLU A 356 16.19 13.30 9.90
C GLU A 356 16.60 12.65 8.57
N ASN A 357 16.14 11.44 8.26
CA ASN A 357 16.51 10.65 7.08
C ASN A 357 15.29 10.10 6.34
N TRP A 358 14.17 10.83 6.33
CA TRP A 358 13.09 10.50 5.39
C TRP A 358 13.64 10.61 3.97
N ASP A 359 13.47 9.55 3.20
CA ASP A 359 13.83 9.51 1.80
C ASP A 359 12.62 8.97 1.05
N PHE A 360 12.07 9.79 0.15
CA PHE A 360 10.96 9.40 -0.71
C PHE A 360 11.33 8.20 -1.60
N ALA A 361 12.61 7.95 -1.84
CA ALA A 361 13.09 6.74 -2.50
C ALA A 361 13.23 5.52 -1.55
N TRP A 362 12.88 5.62 -0.26
CA TRP A 362 12.96 4.48 0.66
C TRP A 362 11.71 4.39 1.55
N GLN A 363 10.55 4.41 0.90
CA GLN A 363 9.25 4.13 1.54
C GLN A 363 9.05 2.61 1.62
N ASP A 364 8.60 2.08 2.75
CA ASP A 364 8.32 0.64 2.87
C ASP A 364 7.16 0.38 3.83
N GLU A 365 6.60 -0.82 3.74
CA GLU A 365 5.73 -1.39 4.75
C GLU A 365 6.58 -2.08 5.82
N TYR A 366 6.50 -1.56 7.05
CA TYR A 366 7.23 -2.11 8.18
C TYR A 366 6.36 -3.11 8.93
N ARG A 367 6.72 -4.39 8.82
CA ARG A 367 6.07 -5.49 9.52
C ARG A 367 6.59 -5.56 10.95
N TYR A 368 5.72 -5.56 11.95
CA TYR A 368 6.16 -5.75 13.33
C TYR A 368 6.71 -7.17 13.55
N ALA A 369 7.77 -7.29 14.34
CA ALA A 369 8.33 -8.58 14.75
C ALA A 369 7.30 -9.42 15.53
N GLU A 370 6.54 -8.76 16.40
CA GLU A 370 5.37 -9.29 17.09
C GLU A 370 4.19 -8.34 16.90
N PRO A 371 2.95 -8.85 16.69
CA PRO A 371 1.77 -7.99 16.63
C PRO A 371 1.65 -7.08 17.85
N VAL A 372 1.32 -5.83 17.61
CA VAL A 372 1.15 -4.81 18.65
C VAL A 372 -0.32 -4.79 19.08
N PHE A 373 -0.64 -5.38 20.23
CA PHE A 373 -1.98 -5.28 20.80
C PHE A 373 -2.32 -3.83 21.19
N LEU A 374 -3.50 -3.37 20.75
CA LEU A 374 -4.04 -2.03 20.97
C LEU A 374 -5.49 -2.15 21.46
N PRO A 375 -5.75 -2.00 22.77
CA PRO A 375 -7.11 -2.10 23.31
C PRO A 375 -8.00 -0.95 22.84
N ARG A 376 -9.31 -1.19 22.81
CA ARG A 376 -10.37 -0.20 22.64
C ARG A 376 -10.12 1.03 23.51
N GLY A 377 -10.35 2.21 22.94
CA GLY A 377 -10.08 3.49 23.59
C GLY A 377 -8.63 3.94 23.48
N THR A 378 -7.75 3.15 22.85
CA THR A 378 -6.40 3.61 22.47
C THR A 378 -6.52 4.76 21.48
N GLU A 379 -5.81 5.85 21.76
CA GLU A 379 -5.69 6.99 20.84
C GLU A 379 -4.42 6.84 20.01
N LEU A 380 -4.60 6.67 18.71
CA LEU A 380 -3.53 6.70 17.72
C LEU A 380 -3.21 8.14 17.37
N VAL A 381 -1.92 8.48 17.34
CA VAL A 381 -1.42 9.81 16.98
C VAL A 381 -0.37 9.65 15.89
N ALA A 382 -0.57 10.32 14.76
CA ALA A 382 0.40 10.43 13.68
C ALA A 382 0.90 11.87 13.55
N GLN A 383 2.21 12.05 13.41
CA GLN A 383 2.86 13.36 13.37
C GLN A 383 3.73 13.47 12.12
N PHE A 384 3.68 14.63 11.47
CA PHE A 384 4.38 14.92 10.23
C PHE A 384 5.07 16.29 10.33
N GLU A 385 6.27 16.39 9.77
CA GLU A 385 6.99 17.66 9.62
C GLU A 385 7.58 17.74 8.21
N PHE A 386 7.57 18.94 7.64
CA PHE A 386 8.04 19.21 6.29
C PHE A 386 8.96 20.44 6.24
N ASP A 387 9.97 20.40 5.36
CA ASP A 387 10.88 21.53 5.05
C ASP A 387 10.76 21.93 3.57
N ASN A 388 10.04 23.01 3.30
CA ASN A 388 9.89 23.63 1.98
C ASN A 388 10.83 24.83 1.79
N SER A 389 11.97 24.86 2.48
CA SER A 389 12.99 25.89 2.30
C SER A 389 13.96 25.56 1.18
N SER A 390 14.74 26.57 0.77
CA SER A 390 15.83 26.40 -0.20
C SER A 390 17.04 25.66 0.38
N ASP A 391 17.07 25.42 1.69
CA ASP A 391 18.15 24.71 2.37
C ASP A 391 17.91 23.18 2.33
N ASN A 392 16.67 22.73 2.06
CA ASN A 392 16.35 21.32 1.89
C ASN A 392 16.81 20.83 0.50
N PRO A 393 17.86 19.98 0.41
CA PRO A 393 18.35 19.47 -0.87
C PRO A 393 17.37 18.51 -1.57
N ALA A 394 16.37 17.99 -0.85
CA ALA A 394 15.32 17.14 -1.42
C ALA A 394 14.18 17.98 -2.04
N ASN A 395 14.08 19.28 -1.77
CA ASN A 395 13.02 20.12 -2.32
C ASN A 395 13.08 20.11 -3.85
N PRO A 396 12.03 19.63 -4.55
CA PRO A 396 12.08 19.47 -5.99
C PRO A 396 11.79 20.80 -6.73
N ASN A 397 11.54 21.89 -6.00
CA ASN A 397 11.21 23.21 -6.53
C ASN A 397 12.33 24.23 -6.22
N GLU A 398 12.96 24.77 -7.26
CA GLU A 398 13.94 25.86 -7.14
C GLU A 398 13.56 27.06 -8.04
N PRO A 399 13.17 28.23 -7.47
CA PRO A 399 12.99 28.49 -6.03
C PRO A 399 11.77 27.76 -5.43
N PRO A 400 11.69 27.63 -4.08
CA PRO A 400 10.52 27.03 -3.43
C PRO A 400 9.20 27.72 -3.80
N ILE A 401 8.15 26.93 -3.98
CA ILE A 401 6.78 27.36 -4.25
C ILE A 401 5.84 26.89 -3.13
N THR A 402 4.60 27.38 -3.09
CA THR A 402 3.58 26.76 -2.21
C THR A 402 3.33 25.32 -2.68
N VAL A 403 3.44 24.36 -1.75
CA VAL A 403 3.16 22.95 -2.01
C VAL A 403 1.86 22.56 -1.30
N TYR A 404 0.98 21.85 -2.00
CA TYR A 404 -0.35 21.46 -1.52
C TYR A 404 -0.40 19.96 -1.28
N TYR A 405 -1.43 19.50 -0.58
CA TYR A 405 -1.81 18.08 -0.67
C TYR A 405 -2.04 17.71 -2.14
N GLY A 406 -1.45 16.59 -2.56
CA GLY A 406 -1.69 16.06 -3.89
C GLY A 406 -1.12 14.67 -4.07
N ARG A 407 -1.48 14.06 -5.19
CA ARG A 407 -1.07 12.67 -5.52
C ARG A 407 0.19 12.64 -6.37
N GLY A 408 0.66 13.78 -6.87
CA GLY A 408 1.88 13.91 -7.66
C GLY A 408 3.11 14.02 -6.76
N SER A 409 4.29 13.64 -7.27
CA SER A 409 5.51 13.56 -6.45
C SER A 409 6.04 14.94 -6.10
N MET A 410 5.61 15.95 -6.86
CA MET A 410 5.92 17.36 -6.64
C MET A 410 4.93 18.03 -5.67
N ASP A 411 3.81 17.35 -5.39
CA ASP A 411 2.89 17.69 -4.31
C ASP A 411 3.39 17.02 -3.02
N GLU A 412 2.63 17.11 -1.93
CA GLU A 412 3.01 16.49 -0.66
C GLU A 412 1.88 15.64 -0.06
N MET A 413 2.24 14.65 0.75
CA MET A 413 1.31 13.77 1.46
C MET A 413 1.71 13.62 2.92
N ALA A 414 0.72 13.42 3.78
CA ALA A 414 0.92 13.20 5.21
C ALA A 414 0.08 11.99 5.61
N ASP A 415 0.66 10.79 5.54
CA ASP A 415 -0.04 9.53 5.73
C ASP A 415 0.72 8.56 6.66
N VAL A 416 0.01 7.96 7.61
CA VAL A 416 0.42 6.73 8.29
C VAL A 416 -0.74 5.75 8.24
N MET A 417 -0.52 4.57 7.67
CA MET A 417 -1.52 3.51 7.61
C MET A 417 -1.08 2.33 8.46
N LEU A 418 -1.94 1.88 9.38
CA LEU A 418 -1.75 0.65 10.15
C LEU A 418 -2.58 -0.46 9.54
N GLN A 419 -1.94 -1.60 9.25
CA GLN A 419 -2.67 -2.83 9.02
C GLN A 419 -2.97 -3.47 10.37
N VAL A 420 -4.26 -3.65 10.66
CA VAL A 420 -4.73 -4.21 11.92
C VAL A 420 -5.58 -5.46 11.66
N VAL A 421 -5.57 -6.38 12.62
CA VAL A 421 -6.40 -7.59 12.64
C VAL A 421 -7.22 -7.66 13.92
N SER A 422 -8.31 -8.41 13.86
CA SER A 422 -9.11 -8.82 15.02
C SER A 422 -9.55 -10.27 14.85
N ASP A 423 -9.64 -10.99 15.96
CA ASP A 423 -10.25 -12.31 16.04
C ASP A 423 -11.79 -12.26 15.91
N ASP A 424 -12.38 -11.07 16.13
CA ASP A 424 -13.81 -10.82 15.99
C ASP A 424 -14.10 -10.03 14.71
N VAL A 425 -14.80 -10.69 13.79
CA VAL A 425 -15.21 -10.14 12.49
C VAL A 425 -16.16 -8.95 12.66
N ASP A 426 -17.05 -8.99 13.64
CA ASP A 426 -18.01 -7.91 13.89
C ASP A 426 -17.30 -6.64 14.36
N ASP A 427 -16.25 -6.79 15.18
CA ASP A 427 -15.42 -5.68 15.64
C ASP A 427 -14.67 -5.03 14.46
N LEU A 428 -14.13 -5.83 13.54
CA LEU A 428 -13.41 -5.31 12.39
C LEU A 428 -14.35 -4.62 11.37
N ASP A 429 -15.54 -5.17 11.14
CA ASP A 429 -16.57 -4.54 10.31
C ASP A 429 -17.10 -3.25 10.93
N TYR A 430 -17.19 -3.19 12.27
CA TYR A 430 -17.48 -1.95 12.98
C TYR A 430 -16.34 -0.94 12.84
N LEU A 431 -15.09 -1.36 13.00
CA LEU A 431 -13.92 -0.51 12.79
C LEU A 431 -13.89 0.11 11.39
N LYS A 432 -14.09 -0.70 10.34
CA LYS A 432 -14.11 -0.22 8.94
C LYS A 432 -15.19 0.85 8.73
N ARG A 433 -16.40 0.64 9.26
CA ARG A 433 -17.50 1.61 9.16
C ARG A 433 -17.23 2.88 9.96
N HIS A 434 -16.72 2.75 11.17
CA HIS A 434 -16.39 3.89 12.04
C HIS A 434 -15.23 4.72 11.43
N HIS A 435 -14.23 4.05 10.86
CA HIS A 435 -13.10 4.71 10.24
C HIS A 435 -13.44 5.38 8.91
N LEU A 436 -14.46 4.88 8.19
CA LEU A 436 -14.92 5.46 6.92
C LEU A 436 -15.35 6.92 7.05
N GLU A 437 -15.94 7.32 8.19
CA GLU A 437 -16.34 8.71 8.44
C GLU A 437 -15.12 9.64 8.45
N LYS A 438 -14.10 9.27 9.22
CA LYS A 438 -12.81 9.99 9.26
C LYS A 438 -12.13 10.02 7.88
N TRP A 439 -12.13 8.88 7.18
CA TRP A 439 -11.56 8.81 5.84
C TRP A 439 -12.26 9.78 4.88
N LEU A 440 -13.61 9.82 4.92
CA LEU A 440 -14.40 10.74 4.09
C LEU A 440 -14.06 12.21 4.38
N GLU A 441 -13.95 12.59 5.66
CA GLU A 441 -13.54 13.94 6.05
C GLU A 441 -12.18 14.32 5.46
N GLN A 442 -11.20 13.41 5.51
CA GLN A 442 -9.89 13.65 4.93
C GLN A 442 -9.94 13.71 3.40
N GLU A 443 -10.68 12.82 2.72
CA GLU A 443 -10.82 12.89 1.26
C GLU A 443 -11.45 14.21 0.80
N THR A 444 -12.48 14.69 1.50
CA THR A 444 -13.10 16.01 1.23
C THR A 444 -12.06 17.12 1.36
N ALA A 445 -11.33 17.18 2.48
CA ALA A 445 -10.30 18.20 2.72
C ALA A 445 -9.17 18.14 1.68
N GLY A 446 -8.77 16.94 1.26
CA GLY A 446 -7.77 16.74 0.21
C GLY A 446 -8.21 17.27 -1.14
N LEU A 447 -9.44 16.97 -1.54
CA LEU A 447 -9.98 17.44 -2.81
C LEU A 447 -10.22 18.95 -2.81
N GLU A 448 -10.68 19.52 -1.70
CA GLU A 448 -10.74 20.98 -1.52
C GLU A 448 -9.35 21.61 -1.69
N THR A 449 -8.32 21.03 -1.07
CA THR A 449 -6.94 21.52 -1.13
C THR A 449 -6.35 21.39 -2.53
N MET A 450 -6.57 20.27 -3.21
CA MET A 450 -6.15 20.08 -4.61
C MET A 450 -6.81 21.08 -5.56
N LEU A 451 -8.06 21.47 -5.31
CA LEU A 451 -8.75 22.51 -6.08
C LEU A 451 -8.29 23.94 -5.74
N LEU A 452 -7.59 24.16 -4.63
CA LEU A 452 -6.86 25.42 -4.42
C LEU A 452 -5.65 25.53 -5.36
N ALA A 453 -4.99 24.40 -5.64
CA ALA A 453 -3.83 24.33 -6.54
C ALA A 453 -4.24 24.36 -8.02
N ASP A 454 -5.29 23.60 -8.39
CA ASP A 454 -5.84 23.54 -9.75
C ASP A 454 -7.38 23.66 -9.73
N PRO A 455 -7.92 24.89 -9.72
CA PRO A 455 -9.37 25.13 -9.70
C PRO A 455 -10.11 24.71 -10.98
N GLU A 456 -9.40 24.35 -12.06
CA GLU A 456 -10.01 23.95 -13.33
C GLU A 456 -9.98 22.42 -13.53
N HIS A 457 -9.64 21.66 -12.49
CA HIS A 457 -9.54 20.20 -12.55
C HIS A 457 -10.91 19.51 -12.47
N ALA A 458 -11.50 19.22 -13.63
CA ALA A 458 -12.85 18.64 -13.74
C ALA A 458 -13.06 17.35 -12.91
N ALA A 459 -12.06 16.46 -12.84
CA ALA A 459 -12.14 15.20 -12.08
C ALA A 459 -12.15 15.40 -10.56
N ASN A 460 -11.51 16.46 -10.06
CA ASN A 460 -11.45 16.77 -8.63
C ASN A 460 -12.77 17.43 -8.21
N HIS A 461 -13.35 18.29 -9.05
CA HIS A 461 -14.71 18.78 -8.86
C HIS A 461 -15.71 17.62 -8.78
N HIS A 462 -15.65 16.66 -9.70
CA HIS A 462 -16.50 15.47 -9.67
C HIS A 462 -16.32 14.65 -8.39
N SER A 463 -15.08 14.37 -8.00
CA SER A 463 -14.78 13.58 -6.80
C SER A 463 -15.20 14.30 -5.52
N LEU A 464 -14.97 15.62 -5.43
CA LEU A 464 -15.37 16.44 -4.28
C LEU A 464 -16.88 16.46 -4.15
N ALA A 465 -17.59 16.59 -5.27
CA ALA A 465 -19.03 16.51 -5.28
C ALA A 465 -19.54 15.19 -4.70
N MET A 466 -18.85 14.08 -5.00
CA MET A 466 -19.24 12.78 -4.48
C MET A 466 -19.00 12.63 -2.99
N CYS A 467 -17.96 13.27 -2.46
CA CYS A 467 -17.74 13.36 -1.04
C CYS A 467 -18.84 14.20 -0.36
N TYR A 468 -19.14 15.39 -0.88
CA TYR A 468 -20.23 16.24 -0.37
C TYR A 468 -21.61 15.56 -0.40
N VAL A 469 -21.96 14.85 -1.49
CA VAL A 469 -23.23 14.11 -1.54
C VAL A 469 -23.28 13.03 -0.45
N ARG A 470 -22.18 12.32 -0.21
CA ARG A 470 -22.10 11.28 0.83
C ARG A 470 -22.15 11.85 2.25
N GLU A 471 -21.64 13.06 2.46
CA GLU A 471 -21.78 13.85 3.70
C GLU A 471 -23.18 14.46 3.87
N GLY A 472 -24.06 14.37 2.87
CA GLY A 472 -25.39 14.98 2.87
C GLY A 472 -25.40 16.47 2.46
N ARG A 473 -24.26 17.03 2.06
CA ARG A 473 -24.08 18.37 1.47
C ARG A 473 -24.48 18.39 0.00
N VAL A 474 -25.71 17.98 -0.29
CA VAL A 474 -26.17 17.69 -1.65
C VAL A 474 -26.11 18.91 -2.58
N SER A 475 -26.46 20.11 -2.09
CA SER A 475 -26.42 21.32 -2.92
C SER A 475 -25.01 21.68 -3.38
N GLU A 476 -24.02 21.51 -2.51
CA GLU A 476 -22.61 21.75 -2.84
C GLU A 476 -22.13 20.68 -3.83
N GLY A 477 -22.53 19.43 -3.64
CA GLY A 477 -22.28 18.35 -4.59
C GLY A 477 -22.83 18.64 -5.99
N ILE A 478 -24.07 19.11 -6.11
CA ILE A 478 -24.65 19.51 -7.40
C ILE A 478 -23.82 20.64 -8.04
N SER A 479 -23.44 21.66 -7.27
CA SER A 479 -22.64 22.78 -7.78
C SER A 479 -21.29 22.32 -8.34
N HIS A 480 -20.60 21.41 -7.66
CA HIS A 480 -19.32 20.88 -8.13
C HIS A 480 -19.49 19.91 -9.33
N LEU A 481 -20.58 19.16 -9.43
CA LEU A 481 -20.89 18.36 -10.62
C LEU A 481 -21.20 19.24 -11.84
N GLU A 482 -21.93 20.33 -11.64
CA GLU A 482 -22.20 21.32 -12.70
C GLU A 482 -20.89 21.98 -13.15
N GLU A 483 -20.00 22.32 -12.22
CA GLU A 483 -18.68 22.89 -12.55
C GLU A 483 -17.77 21.89 -13.27
N SER A 484 -17.75 20.63 -12.83
CA SER A 484 -17.05 19.54 -13.53
C SER A 484 -17.50 19.43 -14.99
N LEU A 485 -18.81 19.49 -15.25
CA LEU A 485 -19.38 19.46 -16.60
C LEU A 485 -19.20 20.77 -17.38
N ARG A 486 -19.03 21.91 -16.70
CA ARG A 486 -18.66 23.18 -17.34
C ARG A 486 -17.24 23.10 -17.90
N LEU A 487 -16.33 22.52 -17.13
CA LEU A 487 -14.92 22.33 -17.48
C LEU A 487 -14.75 21.21 -18.52
N GLN A 488 -15.46 20.10 -18.35
CA GLN A 488 -15.43 18.95 -19.23
C GLN A 488 -16.85 18.45 -19.58
N PRO A 489 -17.48 18.99 -20.63
CA PRO A 489 -18.85 18.64 -21.02
C PRO A 489 -19.05 17.19 -21.46
N ASP A 490 -18.00 16.48 -21.88
CA ASP A 490 -18.07 15.07 -22.31
C ASP A 490 -17.74 14.08 -21.17
N TYR A 491 -17.78 14.53 -19.91
CA TYR A 491 -17.52 13.68 -18.76
C TYR A 491 -18.75 12.84 -18.36
N ALA A 492 -18.87 11.66 -18.98
CA ALA A 492 -20.04 10.78 -18.82
C ALA A 492 -20.36 10.40 -17.35
N GLU A 493 -19.35 10.15 -16.52
CA GLU A 493 -19.51 9.83 -15.09
C GLU A 493 -20.08 11.01 -14.31
N ALA A 494 -19.68 12.25 -14.62
CA ALA A 494 -20.24 13.44 -14.01
C ALA A 494 -21.70 13.66 -14.41
N HIS A 495 -22.05 13.38 -15.67
CA HIS A 495 -23.44 13.36 -16.10
C HIS A 495 -24.28 12.33 -15.35
N ILE A 496 -23.80 11.09 -15.20
CA ILE A 496 -24.52 10.07 -14.43
C ILE A 496 -24.69 10.52 -12.98
N ASN A 497 -23.62 10.95 -12.32
CA ASN A 497 -23.66 11.28 -10.90
C ASN A 497 -24.52 12.53 -10.62
N LEU A 498 -24.53 13.52 -11.52
CA LEU A 498 -25.47 14.64 -11.45
C LEU A 498 -26.91 14.17 -11.64
N GLY A 499 -27.17 13.30 -12.62
CA GLY A 499 -28.50 12.71 -12.82
C GLY A 499 -28.99 11.93 -11.59
N ILE A 500 -28.15 11.09 -10.99
CA ILE A 500 -28.45 10.32 -9.77
C ILE A 500 -28.77 11.29 -8.62
N THR A 501 -27.91 12.29 -8.42
CA THR A 501 -28.05 13.28 -7.35
C THR A 501 -29.35 14.07 -7.51
N LEU A 502 -29.68 14.55 -8.70
CA LEU A 502 -30.94 15.25 -8.99
C LEU A 502 -32.17 14.36 -8.81
N ASN A 503 -32.10 13.09 -9.23
CA ASN A 503 -33.20 12.15 -9.05
C ASN A 503 -33.46 11.87 -7.55
N SER A 504 -32.41 11.82 -6.73
CA SER A 504 -32.54 11.74 -5.26
C SER A 504 -33.26 12.95 -4.65
N GLN A 505 -33.09 14.13 -5.28
CA GLN A 505 -33.79 15.37 -4.94
C GLN A 505 -35.18 15.48 -5.58
N ARG A 506 -35.70 14.39 -6.17
CA ARG A 506 -37.00 14.32 -6.85
C ARG A 506 -37.12 15.26 -8.06
N ASP A 507 -36.02 15.51 -8.76
CA ASP A 507 -36.00 16.19 -10.07
C ASP A 507 -35.65 15.22 -11.21
N PRO A 508 -36.57 14.30 -11.58
CA PRO A 508 -36.30 13.30 -12.61
C PRO A 508 -36.20 13.92 -14.02
N VAL A 509 -36.76 15.11 -14.24
CA VAL A 509 -36.74 15.78 -15.56
C VAL A 509 -35.32 16.21 -15.93
N ARG A 510 -34.63 16.91 -15.02
CA ARG A 510 -33.22 17.25 -15.24
C ARG A 510 -32.34 16.00 -15.26
N ALA A 511 -32.62 15.03 -14.40
CA ALA A 511 -31.86 13.78 -14.34
C ALA A 511 -31.88 13.01 -15.68
N ILE A 512 -33.06 12.88 -16.31
CA ILE A 512 -33.21 12.25 -17.64
C ILE A 512 -32.33 12.94 -18.68
N GLY A 513 -32.24 14.27 -18.65
CA GLY A 513 -31.36 15.03 -19.53
C GLY A 513 -29.90 14.60 -19.42
N HIS A 514 -29.38 14.54 -18.20
CA HIS A 514 -27.98 14.14 -17.98
C HIS A 514 -27.72 12.67 -18.30
N PHE A 515 -28.65 11.74 -18.00
CA PHE A 515 -28.46 10.35 -18.42
C PHE A 515 -28.46 10.18 -19.95
N ARG A 516 -29.24 10.99 -20.67
CA ARG A 516 -29.18 11.01 -22.14
C ARG A 516 -27.85 11.56 -22.64
N SER A 517 -27.33 12.64 -22.06
CA SER A 517 -25.98 13.15 -22.39
C SER A 517 -24.90 12.10 -22.13
N ALA A 518 -24.95 11.38 -21.01
CA ALA A 518 -24.03 10.28 -20.74
C ALA A 518 -24.11 9.18 -21.83
N LEU A 519 -25.29 8.87 -22.35
CA LEU A 519 -25.51 7.90 -23.42
C LEU A 519 -25.14 8.42 -24.82
N GLU A 520 -25.19 9.74 -25.04
CA GLU A 520 -24.66 10.36 -26.26
C GLU A 520 -23.13 10.21 -26.33
N ILE A 521 -22.46 10.32 -25.17
CA ILE A 521 -21.01 10.15 -25.04
C ILE A 521 -20.64 8.66 -25.08
N ARG A 522 -21.32 7.82 -24.29
CA ARG A 522 -21.10 6.37 -24.21
C ARG A 522 -22.42 5.61 -24.44
N PRO A 523 -22.75 5.24 -25.70
CA PRO A 523 -23.99 4.56 -26.02
C PRO A 523 -24.17 3.18 -25.37
N GLU A 524 -23.09 2.53 -24.98
CA GLU A 524 -23.11 1.21 -24.33
C GLU A 524 -22.71 1.30 -22.85
N TYR A 525 -23.24 2.29 -22.13
CA TYR A 525 -22.99 2.48 -20.69
C TYR A 525 -24.13 1.86 -19.85
N PRO A 526 -23.92 0.68 -19.21
CA PRO A 526 -24.98 0.00 -18.47
C PRO A 526 -25.61 0.87 -17.37
N ASP A 527 -24.78 1.58 -16.61
CA ASP A 527 -25.22 2.39 -15.47
C ASP A 527 -26.08 3.59 -15.93
N ALA A 528 -25.76 4.22 -17.06
CA ALA A 528 -26.58 5.30 -17.62
C ALA A 528 -27.94 4.77 -18.10
N HIS A 529 -27.97 3.61 -18.79
CA HIS A 529 -29.21 2.98 -19.20
C HIS A 529 -30.09 2.58 -18.01
N PHE A 530 -29.50 1.98 -16.98
CA PHE A 530 -30.22 1.61 -15.77
C PHE A 530 -30.85 2.83 -15.10
N ASN A 531 -30.05 3.86 -14.83
CA ASN A 531 -30.52 5.06 -14.13
C ASN A 531 -31.52 5.87 -14.97
N LEU A 532 -31.36 5.93 -16.30
CA LEU A 532 -32.36 6.51 -17.21
C LEU A 532 -33.68 5.74 -17.13
N GLY A 533 -33.64 4.41 -17.17
CA GLY A 533 -34.84 3.57 -17.05
C GLY A 533 -35.59 3.80 -15.73
N VAL A 534 -34.85 3.90 -14.61
CA VAL A 534 -35.41 4.23 -13.29
C VAL A 534 -36.05 5.62 -13.28
N ALA A 535 -35.39 6.64 -13.82
CA ALA A 535 -35.93 8.01 -13.86
C ALA A 535 -37.16 8.15 -14.79
N LEU A 536 -37.20 7.39 -15.88
CA LEU A 536 -38.36 7.33 -16.79
C LEU A 536 -39.57 6.67 -16.11
N LEU A 537 -39.37 5.60 -15.33
CA LEU A 537 -40.45 5.02 -14.51
C LEU A 537 -41.03 6.04 -13.53
N MET A 538 -40.16 6.79 -12.84
CA MET A 538 -40.59 7.84 -11.91
C MET A 538 -41.37 8.97 -12.61
N SER A 539 -41.13 9.16 -13.91
CA SER A 539 -41.80 10.16 -14.74
C SER A 539 -43.03 9.59 -15.50
N GLY A 540 -43.34 8.31 -15.34
CA GLY A 540 -44.48 7.63 -15.98
C GLY A 540 -44.27 7.14 -17.41
N ASP A 541 -43.05 7.18 -17.97
CA ASP A 541 -42.73 6.65 -19.30
C ASP A 541 -42.25 5.18 -19.21
N GLU A 542 -43.20 4.28 -18.99
CA GLU A 542 -42.94 2.85 -18.82
C GLU A 542 -42.33 2.18 -20.07
N ALA A 543 -42.72 2.64 -21.26
CA ALA A 543 -42.29 2.04 -22.53
C ALA A 543 -40.80 2.31 -22.78
N SER A 544 -40.37 3.57 -22.64
CA SER A 544 -38.95 3.93 -22.76
C SER A 544 -38.13 3.34 -21.61
N ALA A 545 -38.68 3.31 -20.39
CA ALA A 545 -38.00 2.70 -19.25
C ALA A 545 -37.67 1.22 -19.49
N ARG A 546 -38.64 0.43 -19.94
CA ARG A 546 -38.45 -0.99 -20.27
C ARG A 546 -37.31 -1.19 -21.26
N THR A 547 -37.23 -0.35 -22.29
CA THR A 547 -36.19 -0.42 -23.32
C THR A 547 -34.79 -0.25 -22.71
N HIS A 548 -34.61 0.77 -21.87
CA HIS A 548 -33.31 1.05 -21.27
C HIS A 548 -32.94 0.04 -20.17
N LEU A 549 -33.88 -0.42 -19.36
CA LEU A 549 -33.62 -1.45 -18.34
C LEU A 549 -33.20 -2.79 -18.97
N VAL A 550 -33.82 -3.19 -20.09
CA VAL A 550 -33.42 -4.40 -20.84
C VAL A 550 -32.03 -4.22 -21.46
N LYS A 551 -31.72 -3.06 -22.03
CA LYS A 551 -30.38 -2.79 -22.59
C LYS A 551 -29.31 -2.79 -21.50
N ALA A 552 -29.56 -2.21 -20.33
CA ALA A 552 -28.65 -2.26 -19.19
C ALA A 552 -28.35 -3.70 -18.76
N ALA A 553 -29.40 -4.52 -18.60
CA ALA A 553 -29.24 -5.92 -18.24
C ALA A 553 -28.53 -6.74 -19.32
N ARG A 554 -28.74 -6.43 -20.61
CA ARG A 554 -28.02 -7.10 -21.70
C ARG A 554 -26.54 -6.73 -21.73
N LEU A 555 -26.21 -5.47 -21.45
CA LEU A 555 -24.82 -5.02 -21.40
C LEU A 555 -24.10 -5.52 -20.14
N ARG A 556 -24.83 -5.71 -19.04
CA ARG A 556 -24.32 -6.19 -17.76
C ARG A 556 -25.26 -7.27 -17.17
N PRO A 557 -25.17 -8.54 -17.62
CA PRO A 557 -26.08 -9.63 -17.22
C PRO A 557 -26.21 -9.85 -15.72
N GLU A 558 -25.14 -9.63 -14.95
CA GLU A 558 -25.13 -9.71 -13.49
C GLU A 558 -26.07 -8.70 -12.82
N MET A 559 -26.42 -7.58 -13.49
CA MET A 559 -27.41 -6.63 -12.98
C MET A 559 -28.86 -7.07 -13.19
N ALA A 560 -29.12 -8.06 -14.07
CA ALA A 560 -30.47 -8.40 -14.53
C ALA A 560 -31.45 -8.66 -13.37
N ALA A 561 -31.05 -9.47 -12.39
CA ALA A 561 -31.87 -9.78 -11.23
C ALA A 561 -32.18 -8.54 -10.37
N ALA A 562 -31.18 -7.69 -10.14
CA ALA A 562 -31.35 -6.45 -9.39
C ALA A 562 -32.26 -5.45 -10.13
N ILE A 563 -32.11 -5.35 -11.45
CA ILE A 563 -32.93 -4.52 -12.34
C ILE A 563 -34.39 -4.95 -12.29
N GLN A 564 -34.66 -6.26 -12.44
CA GLN A 564 -36.02 -6.80 -12.39
C GLN A 564 -36.67 -6.52 -11.02
N SER A 565 -35.96 -6.84 -9.95
CA SER A 565 -36.44 -6.60 -8.58
C SER A 565 -36.75 -5.12 -8.31
N ARG A 566 -35.91 -4.20 -8.81
CA ARG A 566 -36.13 -2.75 -8.72
C ARG A 566 -37.36 -2.32 -9.52
N ALA A 567 -37.50 -2.77 -10.77
CA ALA A 567 -38.60 -2.42 -11.66
C ALA A 567 -39.97 -2.87 -11.10
N GLU A 568 -40.03 -4.09 -10.55
CA GLU A 568 -41.24 -4.62 -9.89
C GLU A 568 -41.65 -3.75 -8.69
N ARG A 569 -40.70 -3.39 -7.82
CA ARG A 569 -40.96 -2.47 -6.69
C ARG A 569 -41.45 -1.09 -7.13
N MET A 570 -41.10 -0.66 -8.34
CA MET A 570 -41.49 0.62 -8.91
C MET A 570 -42.78 0.55 -9.74
N GLY A 571 -43.48 -0.59 -9.74
CA GLY A 571 -44.78 -0.73 -10.39
C GLY A 571 -44.71 -1.15 -11.86
N LEU A 572 -43.58 -1.69 -12.34
CA LEU A 572 -43.44 -2.28 -13.68
C LEU A 572 -43.39 -3.83 -13.59
N PRO A 573 -44.52 -4.52 -13.32
CA PRO A 573 -44.53 -5.98 -13.29
C PRO A 573 -44.31 -6.58 -14.69
N GLY A 574 -43.67 -7.74 -14.75
CA GLY A 574 -43.47 -8.47 -16.01
C GLY A 574 -42.39 -7.85 -16.92
N LEU A 575 -41.37 -7.20 -16.36
CA LEU A 575 -40.13 -6.91 -17.08
C LEU A 575 -39.45 -8.24 -17.45
N VAL A 576 -39.52 -8.64 -18.72
CA VAL A 576 -38.84 -9.84 -19.23
C VAL A 576 -37.45 -9.42 -19.69
N ILE A 577 -36.43 -9.91 -18.99
CA ILE A 577 -35.03 -9.80 -19.38
C ILE A 577 -34.64 -11.19 -19.87
N ASP A 578 -34.61 -11.38 -21.19
CA ASP A 578 -34.08 -12.61 -21.77
C ASP A 578 -32.57 -12.66 -21.49
N GLN A 579 -32.11 -13.78 -20.90
CA GLN A 579 -30.69 -14.02 -20.59
C GLN A 579 -29.84 -14.18 -21.85
#